data_AF-A0A526RS07-F1
#
_entry.id   AF-A0A526RS07-F1
#
_cell.length_a   1.000
_cell.length_b   1.000
_cell.length_c   1.000
_cell.angle_alpha   90.00
_cell.angle_beta   90.00
_cell.angle_gamma   90.00
#
_symmetry.space_group_name_H-M   'P 1'
#
loop_
_entity.id
_entity.type
_entity.pdbx_description
1 polymer ?
#
loop_
_entity_poly.entity_id
_entity_poly.type
_entity_poly.pdbx_seq_one_letter_code
_entity_poly.pdbx_strand_id
1 'polypeptide(L)'
;MAKISLKLDELIDGVMLRHDMTALTAAHAGDGSGPATRAAVLQLLKARLAGGRKIAEAMLREDGGGTACAARLSHVMDEIIRALYDFA
;
A
#
# COMPACT_ATOMS: atom_id res chain seq x y z
N MET A 1 17.20 2.28 24.70
CA MET A 1 15.95 1.86 24.01
C MET A 1 16.30 0.71 23.08
N ALA A 2 15.62 -0.43 23.19
CA ALA A 2 15.78 -1.50 22.21
C ALA A 2 15.26 -1.02 20.85
N LYS A 3 15.95 -1.40 19.77
CA LYS A 3 15.54 -1.03 18.39
C LYS A 3 14.30 -1.85 18.01
N ILE A 4 13.14 -1.20 17.90
CA ILE A 4 11.91 -1.83 17.42
C ILE A 4 12.09 -2.20 15.94
N SER A 5 11.84 -3.45 15.58
CA SER A 5 11.81 -3.88 14.17
C SER A 5 10.54 -3.36 13.49
N LEU A 6 10.69 -2.72 12.33
CA LEU A 6 9.56 -2.08 11.64
C LEU A 6 8.68 -3.06 10.86
N LYS A 7 9.23 -4.21 10.41
CA LYS A 7 8.50 -5.26 9.67
C LYS A 7 7.73 -4.72 8.45
N LEU A 8 8.36 -3.84 7.67
CA LEU A 8 7.71 -3.05 6.62
C LEU A 8 7.06 -3.91 5.54
N ASP A 9 7.68 -5.04 5.21
CA ASP A 9 7.23 -6.05 4.27
C ASP A 9 5.91 -6.72 4.67
N GLU A 10 5.57 -6.76 5.97
CA GLU A 10 4.30 -7.29 6.45
C GLU A 10 3.13 -6.31 6.21
N LEU A 11 3.40 -5.00 6.04
CA LEU A 11 2.35 -3.98 5.93
C LEU A 11 1.83 -3.82 4.50
N ILE A 12 2.71 -3.92 3.51
CA ILE A 12 2.38 -3.75 2.11
C ILE A 12 3.45 -4.39 1.23
N ASP A 13 3.01 -5.13 0.21
CA ASP A 13 3.88 -5.61 -0.86
C ASP A 13 3.70 -4.69 -2.08
N GLY A 14 4.67 -3.80 -2.30
CA GLY A 14 4.64 -2.87 -3.42
C GLY A 14 4.75 -3.53 -4.80
N VAL A 15 5.44 -4.68 -4.89
CA VAL A 15 5.58 -5.42 -6.16
C VAL A 15 4.24 -6.03 -6.53
N MET A 16 3.61 -6.72 -5.58
CA MET A 16 2.27 -7.28 -5.78
C MET A 16 1.24 -6.20 -6.03
N LEU A 17 1.32 -5.04 -5.36
CA LEU A 17 0.43 -3.91 -5.63
C LEU A 17 0.50 -3.43 -7.08
N ARG A 18 1.71 -3.20 -7.62
CA ARG A 18 1.88 -2.78 -9.02
C ARG A 18 1.38 -3.85 -9.98
N HIS A 19 1.67 -5.12 -9.73
CA HIS A 19 1.16 -6.24 -10.52
C HIS A 19 -0.37 -6.26 -10.56
N ASP A 20 -1.02 -6.14 -9.40
CA ASP A 20 -2.48 -6.11 -9.29
C ASP A 20 -3.07 -4.89 -10.03
N MET A 21 -2.42 -3.73 -9.96
CA MET A 21 -2.83 -2.54 -10.71
C MET A 21 -2.71 -2.73 -12.23
N THR A 22 -1.63 -3.34 -12.71
CA THR A 22 -1.46 -3.66 -14.13
C THR A 22 -2.51 -4.68 -14.60
N ALA A 23 -2.85 -5.67 -13.76
CA ALA A 23 -3.88 -6.65 -14.12
C ALA A 23 -5.26 -5.99 -14.38
N LEU A 24 -5.56 -4.85 -13.75
CA LEU A 24 -6.80 -4.10 -13.98
C LEU A 24 -6.89 -3.45 -15.37
N THR A 25 -5.78 -3.32 -16.10
CA THR A 25 -5.77 -2.76 -17.47
C THR A 25 -5.90 -3.82 -18.56
N ALA A 26 -5.95 -5.12 -18.20
CA ALA A 26 -5.93 -6.23 -19.15
C ALA A 26 -7.08 -6.19 -20.17
N ALA A 27 -8.28 -5.77 -19.74
CA ALA A 27 -9.45 -5.62 -20.62
C ALA A 27 -9.34 -4.44 -21.59
N HIS A 28 -8.34 -3.57 -21.40
CA HIS A 28 -8.15 -2.33 -22.14
C HIS A 28 -6.78 -2.26 -22.83
N ALA A 29 -6.19 -3.43 -23.15
CA ALA A 29 -4.89 -3.51 -23.84
C ALA A 29 -3.75 -2.74 -23.16
N GLY A 30 -3.80 -2.62 -21.83
CA GLY A 30 -2.82 -1.84 -21.07
C GLY A 30 -3.25 -0.41 -20.75
N ASP A 31 -4.34 0.10 -21.32
CA ASP A 31 -4.80 1.47 -21.10
C ASP A 31 -5.45 1.65 -19.72
N GLY A 32 -4.76 2.38 -18.84
CA GLY A 32 -5.21 2.76 -17.51
C GLY A 32 -6.02 4.05 -17.42
N SER A 33 -6.20 4.78 -18.53
CA SER A 33 -6.81 6.11 -18.53
C SER A 33 -8.35 6.10 -18.39
N GLY A 34 -8.97 4.95 -18.71
CA GLY A 34 -10.41 4.75 -18.67
C GLY A 34 -11.02 4.96 -17.27
N PRO A 35 -12.20 5.62 -17.16
CA PRO A 35 -12.84 5.87 -15.86
C PRO A 35 -13.10 4.60 -15.02
N ALA A 36 -13.48 3.50 -15.68
CA ALA A 36 -13.71 2.22 -15.03
C ALA A 36 -12.43 1.64 -14.41
N THR A 37 -11.32 1.65 -15.17
CA THR A 37 -10.00 1.20 -14.69
C THR A 37 -9.52 2.05 -13.52
N ARG A 38 -9.61 3.38 -13.63
CA ARG A 38 -9.23 4.30 -12.54
C ARG A 38 -10.06 4.08 -11.28
N ALA A 39 -11.36 3.80 -11.42
CA ALA A 39 -12.22 3.48 -10.29
C ALA A 39 -11.80 2.16 -9.61
N ALA A 40 -11.49 1.11 -10.39
CA ALA A 40 -11.03 -0.17 -9.86
C ALA A 40 -9.67 -0.03 -9.14
N VAL A 41 -8.72 0.70 -9.73
CA VAL A 41 -7.42 1.01 -9.11
C VAL A 41 -7.60 1.76 -7.80
N LEU A 42 -8.48 2.76 -7.76
CA LEU A 42 -8.77 3.50 -6.53
C LEU A 42 -9.32 2.60 -5.42
N GLN A 43 -10.18 1.64 -5.74
CA GLN A 43 -10.69 0.67 -4.77
C GLN A 43 -9.58 -0.24 -4.23
N LEU A 44 -8.71 -0.73 -5.12
CA LEU A 44 -7.55 -1.54 -4.74
C LEU A 44 -6.61 -0.77 -3.78
N LEU A 45 -6.24 0.47 -4.13
CA LEU A 45 -5.38 1.31 -3.30
C LEU A 45 -5.99 1.57 -1.91
N LYS A 46 -7.30 1.85 -1.84
CA LYS A 46 -8.01 2.02 -0.57
C LYS A 46 -7.97 0.75 0.29
N ALA A 47 -8.17 -0.42 -0.32
CA ALA A 47 -8.09 -1.69 0.38
C ALA A 47 -6.68 -1.97 0.93
N ARG A 48 -5.64 -1.71 0.13
CA ARG A 48 -4.24 -1.86 0.57
C ARG A 48 -3.88 -0.89 1.70
N LEU A 49 -4.30 0.37 1.61
CA LEU A 49 -4.10 1.36 2.67
C LEU A 49 -4.78 0.94 3.99
N ALA A 50 -6.03 0.46 3.91
CA ALA A 50 -6.76 -0.01 5.08
C ALA A 50 -6.09 -1.25 5.72
N GLY A 51 -5.62 -2.19 4.88
CA GLY A 51 -4.87 -3.36 5.33
C GLY A 51 -3.58 -3.00 6.06
N GLY A 52 -2.72 -2.17 5.45
CA GLY A 52 -1.47 -1.73 6.06
C GLY A 52 -1.68 -0.96 7.37
N ARG A 53 -2.71 -0.12 7.46
CA ARG A 53 -3.09 0.58 8.69
C ARG A 53 -3.50 -0.37 9.81
N LYS A 54 -4.29 -1.40 9.50
CA LYS A 54 -4.70 -2.41 10.48
C LYS A 54 -3.50 -3.19 11.05
N ILE A 55 -2.52 -3.49 10.21
CA ILE A 55 -1.29 -4.18 10.63
C ILE A 55 -0.42 -3.25 11.47
N ALA A 56 -0.23 -2.00 11.05
CA ALA A 56 0.49 -0.98 11.84
C ALA A 56 -0.15 -0.77 13.22
N GLU A 57 -1.48 -0.75 13.30
CA GLU A 57 -2.22 -0.61 14.54
C GLU A 57 -2.02 -1.83 15.47
N ALA A 58 -2.05 -3.05 14.92
CA ALA A 58 -1.75 -4.25 15.69
C ALA A 58 -0.34 -4.20 16.28
N MET A 59 0.66 -3.86 15.46
CA MET A 59 2.05 -3.71 15.91
C MET A 59 2.21 -2.61 16.96
N LEU A 60 1.52 -1.47 16.81
CA LEU A 60 1.53 -0.40 17.82
C LEU A 60 0.97 -0.87 19.17
N ARG A 61 -0.10 -1.68 19.16
CA ARG A 61 -0.66 -2.23 20.41
C ARG A 61 0.30 -3.23 21.07
N GLU A 62 1.10 -3.94 20.28
CA GLU A 62 2.10 -4.90 20.77
C GLU A 62 3.36 -4.21 21.32
N ASP A 63 3.91 -3.24 20.59
CA ASP A 63 5.22 -2.64 20.91
C ASP A 63 5.16 -1.26 21.57
N GLY A 64 4.01 -0.58 21.55
CA GLY A 64 3.83 0.77 22.11
C GLY A 64 4.63 1.88 21.41
N GLY A 65 5.28 1.58 20.29
CA GLY A 65 6.24 2.45 19.62
C GLY A 65 5.58 3.45 18.68
N GLY A 66 5.16 4.61 19.18
CA GLY A 66 4.53 5.66 18.36
C GLY A 66 5.35 6.08 17.13
N THR A 67 6.66 6.32 17.29
CA THR A 67 7.56 6.65 16.17
C THR A 67 7.70 5.49 15.18
N ALA A 68 7.71 4.24 15.66
CA ALA A 68 7.75 3.06 14.79
C ALA A 68 6.46 2.92 13.98
N CYS A 69 5.30 3.17 14.61
CA CYS A 69 4.01 3.23 13.93
C CYS A 69 3.97 4.32 12.86
N ALA A 70 4.47 5.53 13.17
CA ALA A 70 4.56 6.60 12.18
C ALA A 70 5.41 6.20 10.96
N ALA A 71 6.60 5.62 11.18
CA ALA A 71 7.46 5.14 10.08
C ALA A 71 6.79 4.04 9.24
N ARG A 72 6.09 3.11 9.88
CA ARG A 72 5.30 2.05 9.22
C ARG A 72 4.19 2.63 8.33
N LEU A 73 3.42 3.60 8.84
CA LEU A 73 2.36 4.26 8.09
C LEU A 73 2.91 5.09 6.91
N SER A 74 4.04 5.78 7.11
CA SER A 74 4.73 6.48 6.03
C SER A 74 5.17 5.52 4.93
N HIS A 75 5.73 4.36 5.28
CA HIS A 75 6.11 3.36 4.30
C HIS A 75 4.92 2.86 3.45
N VAL A 76 3.76 2.60 4.07
CA VAL A 76 2.54 2.22 3.34
C VAL A 76 2.14 3.29 2.34
N MET A 77 2.18 4.57 2.74
CA MET A 77 1.87 5.68 1.85
C MET A 77 2.91 5.81 0.72
N ASP A 78 4.18 5.63 1.02
CA ASP A 78 5.25 5.70 0.02
C ASP A 78 5.08 4.63 -1.07
N GLU A 79 4.77 3.39 -0.72
CA GLU A 79 4.50 2.32 -1.70
C GLU A 79 3.27 2.63 -2.56
N ILE A 80 2.20 3.16 -1.95
CA ILE A 80 0.99 3.58 -2.68
C ILE A 80 1.30 4.72 -3.66
N ILE A 81 2.06 5.73 -3.23
CA ILE A 81 2.42 6.88 -4.07
C ILE A 81 3.31 6.43 -5.23
N ARG A 82 4.31 5.58 -4.98
CA ARG A 82 5.16 5.02 -6.05
C ARG A 82 4.34 4.20 -7.05
N ALA A 83 3.50 3.29 -6.55
CA ALA A 83 2.66 2.48 -7.43
C ALA A 83 1.68 3.32 -8.26
N LEU A 84 1.10 4.37 -7.68
CA LEU A 84 0.23 5.30 -8.40
C LEU A 84 1.01 6.14 -9.43
N TYR A 85 2.21 6.59 -9.09
CA TYR A 85 3.08 7.33 -10.00
C TYR A 85 3.50 6.48 -11.21
N ASP A 86 3.85 5.21 -10.98
CA ASP A 86 4.23 4.28 -12.05
C ASP A 86 3.04 3.89 -12.95
N PHE A 87 1.80 4.00 -12.43
CA PHE A 87 0.58 3.65 -13.15
C PHE A 87 0.03 4.77 -14.03
N ALA A 88 0.22 6.04 -13.63
CA ALA A 88 -0.40 7.21 -14.24
C ALA A 88 0.34 7.72 -15.48
#